data_AF-A0A8S2SSG8-F1
#
_entry.id   AF-A0A8S2SSG8-F1
#
_cell.length_a   1.000
_cell.length_b   1.000
_cell.length_c   1.000
_cell.angle_alpha   90.00
_cell.angle_beta   90.00
_cell.angle_gamma   90.00
#
_symmetry.space_group_name_H-M   'P 1'
#
loop_
_entity.id
_entity.type
_entity.pdbx_description
1 polymer ?
#
loop_
_entity_poly.entity_id
_entity_poly.type
_entity_poly.pdbx_seq_one_letter_code
_entity_poly.pdbx_strand_id
1 'polypeptide(L)' 'GEDSDAEDYFIRPDDNLIVAAHVEDDTSSLEVYIYNDKEGYLYVHHDILMLHMPLCLTWLDYDTNNSNTGSNK' A
#
# COMPACT_ATOMS: atom_id res chain seq x y z
N GLY A 1 -19.55 12.27 -7.24
CA GLY A 1 -20.69 12.56 -6.34
C GLY A 1 -20.24 12.11 -4.98
N GLU A 2 -20.57 12.78 -3.88
CA GLU A 2 -19.86 12.65 -2.59
C GLU A 2 -19.63 11.20 -2.09
N ASP A 3 -20.43 10.23 -2.53
CA ASP A 3 -20.24 8.79 -2.27
C ASP A 3 -19.01 8.16 -2.97
N SER A 4 -18.64 8.59 -4.20
CA SER A 4 -17.50 8.00 -4.93
C SER A 4 -16.17 8.28 -4.23
N ASP A 5 -16.02 9.48 -3.71
CA ASP A 5 -14.76 9.92 -3.10
C ASP A 5 -14.55 9.24 -1.74
N ALA A 6 -15.65 8.83 -1.09
CA ALA A 6 -15.61 8.07 0.16
C ALA A 6 -15.10 6.63 -0.06
N GLU A 7 -15.33 6.04 -1.24
CA GLU A 7 -14.88 4.68 -1.56
C GLU A 7 -13.35 4.61 -1.70
N ASP A 8 -12.68 5.67 -2.16
CA ASP A 8 -11.22 5.72 -2.35
C ASP A 8 -10.42 5.70 -1.03
N TYR A 9 -11.08 5.86 0.12
CA TYR A 9 -10.47 5.71 1.45
C TYR A 9 -10.37 4.26 1.93
N PHE A 10 -10.97 3.31 1.21
CA PHE A 10 -10.97 1.91 1.61
C PHE A 10 -10.31 1.04 0.55
N ILE A 11 -9.32 0.24 0.98
CA ILE A 11 -8.77 -0.83 0.14
C ILE A 11 -9.81 -1.94 0.00
N ARG A 12 -10.10 -2.32 -1.24
CA ARG A 12 -11.05 -3.37 -1.62
C ARG A 12 -10.32 -4.68 -1.93
N PRO A 13 -11.00 -5.83 -1.80
CA PRO A 13 -10.40 -7.12 -2.15
C PRO A 13 -9.98 -7.26 -3.62
N ASP A 14 -10.55 -6.45 -4.51
CA ASP A 14 -10.29 -6.45 -5.94
C ASP A 14 -9.28 -5.39 -6.41
N ASP A 15 -8.72 -4.60 -5.47
CA ASP A 15 -7.72 -3.60 -5.81
C ASP A 15 -6.36 -4.24 -6.14
N ASN A 16 -5.71 -3.71 -7.18
CA ASN A 16 -4.33 -4.07 -7.49
C ASN A 16 -3.39 -3.11 -6.74
N LEU A 17 -2.68 -3.64 -5.75
CA LEU A 17 -1.76 -2.86 -4.92
C LEU A 17 -0.34 -2.88 -5.48
N ILE A 18 0.31 -1.72 -5.45
CA ILE A 18 1.75 -1.58 -5.68
C ILE A 18 2.33 -0.88 -4.46
N VAL A 19 3.38 -1.47 -3.87
CA VAL A 19 4.11 -0.86 -2.76
C VAL A 19 5.48 -0.48 -3.25
N ALA A 20 5.82 0.80 -3.08
CA ALA A 20 7.11 1.34 -3.47
C ALA A 20 7.75 2.05 -2.28
N ALA A 21 9.05 1.89 -2.16
CA ALA A 21 9.87 2.66 -1.25
C ALA A 21 10.55 3.77 -2.06
N HIS A 22 10.26 5.02 -1.73
CA HIS A 22 10.86 6.19 -2.36
C HIS A 22 11.97 6.74 -1.46
N VAL A 23 13.08 7.19 -2.07
CA VAL A 23 14.19 7.83 -1.37
C VAL A 23 14.57 9.09 -2.15
N GLU A 24 14.52 10.22 -1.47
CA GLU A 24 14.95 11.52 -1.98
C GLU A 24 15.89 12.17 -0.95
N ASP A 25 17.15 12.36 -1.34
CA ASP A 25 18.23 12.86 -0.48
C ASP A 25 18.37 12.11 0.86
N ASP A 26 18.06 12.78 1.98
CA ASP A 26 18.10 12.24 3.34
C ASP A 26 16.72 11.80 3.87
N THR A 27 15.71 11.83 3.00
CA THR A 27 14.34 11.44 3.30
C THR A 27 13.94 10.17 2.56
N SER A 28 12.98 9.44 3.13
CA SER A 28 12.41 8.27 2.48
C SER A 28 10.96 8.09 2.87
N SER A 29 10.16 7.55 1.96
CA SER A 29 8.74 7.24 2.18
C SER A 29 8.40 5.84 1.68
N LEU A 30 7.35 5.27 2.27
CA LEU A 30 6.66 4.09 1.78
C LEU A 30 5.33 4.53 1.19
N GLU A 31 5.16 4.29 -0.10
CA GLU A 31 3.98 4.65 -0.86
C GLU A 31 3.21 3.38 -1.21
N VAL A 32 1.90 3.43 -0.97
CA VAL A 32 0.95 2.38 -1.35
C VAL A 32 0.04 2.93 -2.44
N TYR A 33 0.14 2.36 -3.63
CA TYR A 33 -0.62 2.73 -4.79
C TYR A 33 -1.74 1.74 -5.07
N ILE A 34 -2.86 2.25 -5.57
CA ILE A 34 -3.97 1.47 -6.12
C ILE A 34 -3.96 1.66 -7.64
N TYR A 35 -3.90 0.54 -8.36
CA TYR A 35 -4.03 0.51 -9.82
C TYR A 35 -5.39 -0.06 -10.23
N ASN A 36 -6.18 0.76 -10.90
CA ASN A 36 -7.44 0.36 -11.51
C ASN A 36 -7.23 0.11 -13.01
N ASP A 37 -7.28 -1.16 -13.40
CA ASP A 37 -7.04 -1.61 -14.77
C ASP A 37 -8.17 -1.21 -15.73
N LYS A 38 -9.42 -1.22 -15.26
CA LYS A 38 -10.61 -0.89 -16.05
C LYS A 38 -10.62 0.56 -16.48
N GLU A 39 -10.25 1.45 -15.56
CA GLU A 39 -10.26 2.89 -15.79
C GLU A 39 -8.88 3.44 -16.20
N GLY A 40 -7.82 2.63 -16.03
CA GLY A 40 -6.45 3.01 -16.36
C GLY A 40 -5.85 4.03 -15.40
N TYR A 41 -6.38 4.12 -14.17
CA TYR A 41 -5.91 5.06 -13.16
C TYR A 41 -4.93 4.41 -12.19
N LEU A 42 -3.96 5.20 -11.76
CA LEU A 42 -3.01 4.88 -10.70
C LEU A 42 -2.99 6.06 -9.74
N TYR A 43 -3.24 5.81 -8.46
CA TYR A 43 -3.23 6.85 -7.44
C TYR A 43 -2.56 6.37 -6.15
N VAL A 44 -2.03 7.32 -5.38
CA VAL A 44 -1.45 7.05 -4.06
C VAL A 44 -2.58 6.99 -3.04
N HIS A 45 -2.67 5.86 -2.35
CA HIS A 45 -3.64 5.64 -1.28
C HIS A 45 -3.01 5.90 0.11
N HIS A 46 -1.74 5.53 0.32
CA HIS A 46 -0.97 5.93 1.51
C HIS A 46 0.40 6.45 1.12
N ASP A 47 0.85 7.50 1.82
CA ASP A 47 2.21 8.04 1.78
C ASP A 47 2.72 8.14 3.22
N ILE A 48 3.72 7.33 3.56
CA ILE A 48 4.21 7.15 4.91
C ILE A 48 5.69 7.53 4.97
N LEU A 49 6.02 8.60 5.67
CA LEU A 49 7.41 8.96 5.94
C LEU A 49 8.11 7.89 6.78
N MET A 50 9.25 7.43 6.29
CA MET A 50 10.09 6.45 6.95
C MET A 50 11.21 7.13 7.75
N LEU A 51 11.50 6.60 8.94
CA LEU A 51 12.59 7.08 9.79
C LEU A 51 13.98 6.73 9.25
N HIS A 52 14.06 5.74 8.36
CA HIS A 52 15.31 5.22 7.78
C HIS A 52 15.09 4.73 6.35
N MET A 53 16.18 4.75 5.56
CA MET A 53 16.16 4.24 4.20
C MET A 53 15.79 2.74 4.14
N PRO A 54 14.86 2.35 3.26
CA PRO A 54 14.44 0.96 3.08
C PRO A 54 15.54 0.14 2.41
N LEU A 55 15.85 -1.04 2.97
CA LEU A 55 16.83 -1.99 2.39
C LEU A 55 16.17 -3.02 1.48
N CYS A 56 15.01 -3.53 1.89
CA CYS A 56 14.17 -4.43 1.12
C CYS A 56 12.72 -4.31 1.58
N LEU A 57 11.80 -4.67 0.68
CA LEU A 57 10.38 -4.82 0.97
C LEU A 57 10.01 -6.29 0.78
N THR A 58 9.12 -6.78 1.64
CA THR A 58 8.47 -8.08 1.48
C THR A 58 7.04 -7.95 1.93
N TRP A 59 6.13 -8.65 1.25
CA TRP A 59 4.78 -8.82 1.74
C TRP A 59 4.83 -9.63 3.05
N LEU A 60 3.99 -9.22 4.01
CA LEU A 60 3.82 -9.91 5.27
C LEU A 60 2.54 -10.73 5.20
N ASP A 61 2.67 -12.05 5.25
CA ASP A 61 1.52 -12.96 5.34
C ASP A 61 1.08 -13.05 6.81
N TYR A 62 0.42 -12.00 7.30
CA TYR A 62 -0.13 -11.93 8.65
C TYR A 62 -1.63 -11.63 8.60
N ASP A 63 -2.44 -12.62 8.99
CA ASP A 63 -3.88 -12.47 9.14
C ASP A 63 -4.18 -11.93 10.54
N THR A 64 -4.55 -10.65 10.64
CA THR A 64 -4.87 -9.98 11.91
C THR A 64 -6.14 -10.54 12.59
N ASN A 65 -7.00 -11.25 11.84
CA ASN A 65 -8.22 -11.89 12.35
C ASN A 65 -7.99 -13.35 12.78
N ASN A 66 -6.84 -13.94 12.47
CA ASN A 66 -6.50 -15.31 12.79
C ASN A 66 -5.24 -15.36 13.66
N SER A 67 -5.43 -15.60 14.96
CA SER A 67 -4.35 -15.65 15.97
C SER A 67 -3.31 -16.77 15.77
N ASN A 68 -3.38 -17.54 14.67
CA ASN A 68 -2.60 -18.76 14.49
C ASN A 68 -1.77 -18.85 13.20
N THR A 69 -1.53 -17.75 12.47
CA THR A 69 -0.72 -17.80 11.24
C THR A 69 0.38 -16.76 11.23
N GLY A 70 1.59 -17.21 11.56
CA GLY A 70 2.81 -16.65 10.98
C GLY A 70 3.23 -17.52 9.80
N SER A 71 3.56 -16.89 8.67
CA SER A 71 4.89 -17.02 8.07
C SER A 71 4.90 -16.44 6.66
N ASN A 72 5.82 -15.51 6.45
CA ASN A 72 6.44 -15.28 5.15
C ASN A 72 7.17 -16.56 4.74
N LYS A 73 6.97 -17.01 3.51
CA LYS A 73 7.62 -18.22 2.98
C LYS A 73 9.02 -17.93 2.44
#